data_AF-A0A1J8PQL1-F1
#
_entry.id   AF-A0A1J8PQL1-F1
#
_cell.length_a   1.000
_cell.length_b   1.000
_cell.length_c   1.000
_cell.angle_alpha   90.00
_cell.angle_beta   90.00
_cell.angle_gamma   90.00
#
_symmetry.space_group_name_H-M   'P 1'
#
loop_
_entity.id
_entity.type
_entity.pdbx_description
1 polymer ?
#
loop_
_entity_poly.entity_id
_entity_poly.type
_entity_poly.pdbx_seq_one_letter_code
_entity_poly.pdbx_strand_id
1 'polypeptide(L)'
;LGEGTFKSAYAFRDNPNLIFLALQENEETQILTEEIRMLGELNKLGVKTPKFYRKASFTPGGGLIERHGLIVQRITEAKDIKLNEEIDENTRLSQEVLDYSNQKTLRDIKRLQQVFAHNPDLTVDDFQGIIDQDGQLYIIDPIDVGNTSEYTLDYSTNHELNLFNLMRVEEDIFEHHRRFTKKNSNHIIYIDKTLWESNDELREKLLKEGQENINKVIVQYDALTNEKTIITQPDNFRDLIFDTIEVIT
;
A
#
# COMPACT_ATOMS: atom_id res chain seq x y z
N LEU A 1 10.22 -7.27 -16.04
CA LEU A 1 9.07 -6.84 -15.20
C LEU A 1 9.22 -5.36 -14.84
N GLY A 2 10.43 -4.94 -14.49
CA GLY A 2 10.82 -3.54 -14.37
C GLY A 2 12.34 -3.46 -14.38
N GLU A 3 12.87 -2.25 -14.56
CA GLU A 3 14.29 -1.96 -14.48
C GLU A 3 14.47 -0.73 -13.59
N GLY A 4 15.24 -0.88 -12.52
CA GLY A 4 15.66 0.20 -11.65
C GLY A 4 17.15 0.50 -11.83
N THR A 5 17.63 1.48 -11.08
CA THR A 5 19.03 1.95 -11.13
C THR A 5 20.04 0.84 -10.85
N PHE A 6 19.78 0.01 -9.83
CA PHE A 6 20.74 -1.02 -9.38
C PHE A 6 20.33 -2.44 -9.74
N LYS A 7 19.03 -2.67 -9.99
CA LYS A 7 18.49 -4.01 -10.24
C LYS A 7 17.44 -4.04 -11.35
N SER A 8 17.40 -5.13 -12.10
CA SER A 8 16.31 -5.44 -13.03
C SER A 8 15.52 -6.65 -12.55
N ALA A 9 14.18 -6.60 -12.67
CA ALA A 9 13.29 -7.66 -12.22
C ALA A 9 12.88 -8.58 -13.38
N TYR A 10 13.16 -9.88 -13.23
CA TYR A 10 12.83 -10.94 -14.20
C TYR A 10 11.78 -11.89 -13.63
N ALA A 11 10.81 -12.26 -14.46
CA ALA A 11 9.81 -13.28 -14.11
C ALA A 11 10.36 -14.69 -14.34
N PHE A 12 10.01 -15.63 -13.47
CA PHE A 12 10.18 -17.05 -13.77
C PHE A 12 9.04 -17.53 -14.67
N ARG A 13 9.38 -18.25 -15.76
CA ARG A 13 8.38 -18.81 -16.70
C ARG A 13 7.43 -19.78 -16.00
N ASP A 14 7.99 -20.67 -15.19
CA ASP A 14 7.25 -21.80 -14.59
C ASP A 14 6.89 -21.55 -13.11
N ASN A 15 7.12 -20.33 -12.60
CA ASN A 15 6.74 -19.96 -11.24
C ASN A 15 6.30 -18.48 -11.18
N PRO A 16 5.00 -18.19 -11.33
CA PRO A 16 4.50 -16.82 -11.37
C PRO A 16 4.62 -16.10 -10.02
N ASN A 17 4.83 -16.82 -8.92
CA ASN A 17 4.89 -16.27 -7.56
C ASN A 17 6.29 -15.79 -7.17
N LEU A 18 7.30 -15.99 -8.02
CA LEU A 18 8.68 -15.60 -7.77
C LEU A 18 9.19 -14.67 -8.86
N ILE A 19 10.13 -13.81 -8.48
CA ILE A 19 10.95 -13.02 -9.41
C ILE A 19 12.42 -13.17 -9.06
N PHE A 20 13.26 -12.94 -10.06
CA PHE A 20 14.69 -12.75 -9.87
C PHE A 20 15.02 -11.27 -10.01
N LEU A 21 15.51 -10.66 -8.93
CA LEU A 21 16.04 -9.30 -8.91
C LEU A 21 17.53 -9.38 -9.20
N ALA A 22 17.92 -9.13 -10.46
CA ALA A 22 19.31 -9.19 -10.89
C ALA A 22 19.99 -7.85 -10.70
N LEU A 23 21.21 -7.84 -10.18
CA LEU A 23 22.06 -6.65 -10.19
C LEU A 23 22.39 -6.21 -11.62
N GLN A 24 22.51 -4.89 -11.79
CA GLN A 24 23.05 -4.29 -13.00
C GLN A 24 24.55 -4.66 -13.18
N GLU A 25 25.10 -4.41 -14.37
CA GLU A 25 26.51 -4.72 -14.62
C GLU A 25 27.41 -3.85 -13.75
N ASN A 26 28.47 -4.43 -13.22
CA ASN A 26 29.48 -3.77 -12.38
C ASN A 26 29.06 -3.45 -10.94
N GLU A 27 27.83 -3.81 -10.53
CA GLU A 27 27.41 -3.71 -9.13
C GLU A 27 28.06 -4.78 -8.25
N GLU A 28 28.42 -4.40 -7.02
CA GLU A 28 29.08 -5.29 -6.08
C GLU A 28 28.11 -6.30 -5.47
N THR A 29 28.45 -7.59 -5.51
CA THR A 29 27.61 -8.65 -4.93
C THR A 29 27.42 -8.54 -3.40
N GLN A 30 28.27 -7.76 -2.73
CA GLN A 30 28.13 -7.47 -1.29
C GLN A 30 26.83 -6.73 -0.99
N ILE A 31 26.35 -5.87 -1.91
CA ILE A 31 25.08 -5.13 -1.80
C ILE A 31 23.92 -6.09 -1.51
N LEU A 32 23.89 -7.25 -2.19
CA LEU A 32 22.85 -8.27 -1.97
C LEU A 32 22.86 -8.86 -0.56
N THR A 33 24.03 -8.93 0.06
CA THR A 33 24.16 -9.48 1.43
C THR A 33 23.70 -8.45 2.45
N GLU A 34 24.05 -7.18 2.26
CA GLU A 34 23.56 -6.09 3.11
C GLU A 34 22.05 -5.92 2.97
N GLU A 35 21.50 -5.91 1.76
CA GLU A 35 20.04 -5.81 1.55
C GLU A 35 19.26 -6.92 2.29
N ILE A 36 19.73 -8.18 2.21
CA ILE A 36 19.13 -9.28 2.97
C ILE A 36 19.21 -9.03 4.48
N ARG A 37 20.33 -8.50 4.97
CA ARG A 37 20.52 -8.17 6.39
C ARG A 37 19.53 -7.08 6.81
N MET A 38 19.45 -5.97 6.07
CA MET A 38 18.58 -4.83 6.34
C MET A 38 17.09 -5.22 6.34
N LEU A 39 16.64 -5.93 5.30
CA LEU A 39 15.27 -6.46 5.23
C LEU A 39 15.00 -7.46 6.37
N GLY A 40 16.03 -8.20 6.80
CA GLY A 40 15.97 -9.08 7.96
C GLY A 40 15.73 -8.31 9.27
N GLU A 41 16.42 -7.19 9.49
CA GLU A 41 16.22 -6.34 10.67
C GLU A 41 14.80 -5.75 10.69
N LEU A 42 14.30 -5.25 9.56
CA LEU A 42 12.93 -4.76 9.44
C LEU A 42 11.90 -5.85 9.75
N ASN A 43 12.07 -7.06 9.21
CA ASN A 43 11.17 -8.19 9.49
C ASN A 43 11.13 -8.56 10.98
N LYS A 44 12.25 -8.48 11.71
CA LYS A 44 12.28 -8.74 13.16
C LYS A 44 11.43 -7.73 13.95
N LEU A 45 11.32 -6.50 13.44
CA LEU A 45 10.46 -5.45 14.00
C LEU A 45 8.99 -5.61 13.58
N GLY A 46 8.66 -6.64 12.80
CA GLY A 46 7.30 -6.87 12.30
C GLY A 46 6.94 -6.05 11.06
N VAL A 47 7.92 -5.39 10.43
CA VAL A 47 7.74 -4.72 9.14
C VAL A 47 7.59 -5.77 8.05
N LYS A 48 6.57 -5.63 7.20
CA LYS A 48 6.35 -6.54 6.08
C LYS A 48 7.32 -6.22 4.95
N THR A 49 8.06 -7.22 4.50
CA THR A 49 8.87 -7.18 3.27
C THR A 49 8.46 -8.34 2.35
N PRO A 50 8.77 -8.31 1.05
CA PRO A 50 8.64 -9.48 0.21
C PRO A 50 9.48 -10.63 0.77
N LYS A 51 8.97 -11.86 0.70
CA LYS A 51 9.70 -13.02 1.20
C LYS A 51 10.95 -13.27 0.36
N PHE A 52 12.11 -13.25 1.02
CA PHE A 52 13.38 -13.72 0.44
C PHE A 52 13.45 -15.25 0.44
N TYR A 53 13.95 -15.84 -0.65
CA TYR A 53 14.14 -17.29 -0.77
C TYR A 53 15.62 -17.68 -0.82
N ARG A 54 16.39 -17.13 -1.77
CA ARG A 54 17.83 -17.42 -1.89
C ARG A 54 18.54 -16.41 -2.78
N LYS A 55 19.86 -16.28 -2.59
CA LYS A 55 20.77 -15.69 -3.58
C LYS A 55 20.94 -16.66 -4.75
N ALA A 56 21.00 -16.14 -5.96
CA ALA A 56 21.25 -16.92 -7.16
C ALA A 56 22.02 -16.09 -8.19
N SER A 57 22.53 -16.76 -9.20
CA SER A 57 23.09 -16.13 -10.39
C SER A 57 22.52 -16.79 -11.64
N PHE A 58 22.48 -16.03 -12.74
CA PHE A 58 22.13 -16.57 -14.05
C PHE A 58 22.82 -15.78 -15.16
N THR A 59 22.96 -16.40 -16.32
CA THR A 59 23.50 -15.75 -17.52
C THR A 59 22.34 -15.44 -18.47
N PRO A 60 21.95 -14.17 -18.64
CA PRO A 60 20.84 -13.80 -19.52
C PRO A 60 21.09 -14.23 -20.96
N GLY A 61 20.13 -14.93 -21.58
CA GLY A 61 20.15 -15.24 -23.01
C GLY A 61 21.32 -16.10 -23.51
N GLY A 62 22.04 -16.80 -22.63
CA GLY A 62 23.24 -17.56 -23.01
C GLY A 62 24.44 -16.68 -23.37
N GLY A 63 24.46 -15.43 -22.91
CA GLY A 63 25.60 -14.52 -23.04
C GLY A 63 26.82 -14.96 -22.23
N LEU A 64 27.79 -14.05 -22.06
CA LEU A 64 29.03 -14.32 -21.31
C LEU A 64 29.03 -13.73 -19.89
N ILE A 65 28.07 -12.86 -19.57
CA ILE A 65 28.04 -12.13 -18.31
C ILE A 65 27.05 -12.78 -17.35
N GLU A 66 27.57 -13.36 -16.28
CA GLU A 66 26.76 -13.83 -15.15
C GLU A 66 26.22 -12.63 -14.36
N ARG A 67 24.92 -12.66 -14.05
CA ARG A 67 24.26 -11.68 -13.20
C ARG A 67 23.91 -12.33 -11.87
N HIS A 68 24.37 -11.73 -10.79
CA HIS A 68 24.01 -12.12 -9.43
C HIS A 68 22.75 -11.39 -8.98
N GLY A 69 21.97 -12.01 -8.09
CA GLY A 69 20.71 -11.43 -7.65
C GLY A 69 19.98 -12.24 -6.59
N LEU A 70 18.74 -11.84 -6.33
CA LEU A 70 17.88 -12.43 -5.31
C LEU A 70 16.66 -13.10 -5.96
N ILE A 71 16.32 -14.30 -5.49
CA ILE A 71 15.00 -14.89 -5.72
C ILE A 71 14.10 -14.47 -4.56
N VAL A 72 13.06 -13.71 -4.88
CA VAL A 72 12.11 -13.15 -3.92
C VAL A 72 10.67 -13.41 -4.34
N GLN A 73 9.74 -13.24 -3.41
CA GLN A 73 8.31 -13.23 -3.68
C GLN A 73 7.97 -12.17 -4.73
N ARG A 74 7.21 -12.57 -5.75
CA ARG A 74 6.58 -11.63 -6.65
C ARG A 74 5.35 -11.02 -5.99
N ILE A 75 5.29 -9.70 -5.97
CA ILE A 75 4.06 -8.95 -5.72
C ILE A 75 3.53 -8.51 -7.08
N THR A 76 2.34 -8.97 -7.46
CA THR A 76 1.81 -8.82 -8.82
C THR A 76 1.11 -7.48 -9.01
N GLU A 77 1.45 -6.81 -10.12
CA GLU A 77 0.95 -5.47 -10.50
C GLU A 77 1.12 -4.43 -9.39
N ALA A 78 2.17 -4.55 -8.60
CA ALA A 78 2.44 -3.62 -7.51
C ALA A 78 2.79 -2.21 -8.02
N LYS A 79 2.50 -1.20 -7.20
CA LYS A 79 2.87 0.20 -7.44
C LYS A 79 3.96 0.62 -6.47
N ASP A 80 5.04 1.17 -7.01
CA ASP A 80 6.13 1.72 -6.23
C ASP A 80 5.65 2.95 -5.45
N ILE A 81 6.03 3.02 -4.18
CA ILE A 81 5.78 4.16 -3.31
C ILE A 81 7.09 4.58 -2.63
N LYS A 82 7.44 5.86 -2.78
CA LYS A 82 8.56 6.45 -2.06
C LYS A 82 8.09 6.94 -0.69
N LEU A 83 8.81 6.56 0.36
CA LEU A 83 8.54 6.91 1.77
C LEU A 83 9.66 7.81 2.36
N ASN A 84 10.69 8.10 1.56
CA ASN A 84 11.86 8.91 1.91
C ASN A 84 11.91 10.24 1.15
N GLU A 85 10.92 10.58 0.34
CA GLU A 85 10.97 11.84 -0.40
C GLU A 85 11.10 13.01 0.59
N GLU A 86 12.22 13.74 0.50
CA GLU A 86 12.37 15.06 1.09
C GLU A 86 11.40 15.99 0.38
N ILE A 87 10.49 16.62 1.14
CA ILE A 87 9.31 17.22 0.54
C ILE A 87 9.24 18.72 0.83
N ASP A 88 9.34 19.47 -0.27
CA ASP A 88 8.45 20.57 -0.56
C ASP A 88 7.00 20.10 -0.40
N GLU A 89 6.29 20.70 0.56
CA GLU A 89 4.88 20.48 0.98
C GLU A 89 3.85 20.23 -0.14
N ASN A 90 4.19 20.53 -1.39
CA ASN A 90 3.36 20.32 -2.57
C ASN A 90 3.50 18.92 -3.21
N THR A 91 4.47 18.11 -2.78
CA THR A 91 4.66 16.77 -3.36
C THR A 91 3.61 15.80 -2.78
N ARG A 92 2.78 15.23 -3.66
CA ARG A 92 1.70 14.30 -3.32
C ARG A 92 1.99 12.92 -3.90
N LEU A 93 1.46 11.88 -3.27
CA LEU A 93 1.46 10.53 -3.85
C LEU A 93 0.83 10.53 -5.25
N SER A 94 1.39 9.70 -6.13
CA SER A 94 0.85 9.53 -7.47
C SER A 94 -0.57 8.96 -7.43
N GLN A 95 -1.38 9.30 -8.43
CA GLN A 95 -2.76 8.79 -8.51
C GLN A 95 -2.79 7.25 -8.54
N GLU A 96 -1.84 6.60 -9.21
CA GLU A 96 -1.77 5.13 -9.27
C GLU A 96 -1.54 4.49 -7.90
N VAL A 97 -0.70 5.10 -7.06
CA VAL A 97 -0.47 4.65 -5.67
C VAL A 97 -1.72 4.86 -4.83
N LEU A 98 -2.38 6.00 -5.01
CA LEU A 98 -3.61 6.31 -4.28
C LEU A 98 -4.76 5.37 -4.66
N ASP A 99 -4.92 5.03 -5.93
CA ASP A 99 -5.96 4.12 -6.43
C ASP A 99 -5.79 2.69 -5.88
N TYR A 100 -4.56 2.28 -5.56
CA TYR A 100 -4.24 0.99 -4.94
C TYR A 100 -4.31 1.04 -3.41
N SER A 101 -4.28 2.24 -2.83
CA SER A 101 -4.32 2.42 -1.39
C SER A 101 -5.73 2.17 -0.85
N ASN A 102 -5.84 1.56 0.33
CA ASN A 102 -7.11 1.34 1.02
C ASN A 102 -6.91 1.19 2.53
N GLN A 103 -7.92 0.70 3.25
CA GLN A 103 -7.85 0.48 4.70
C GLN A 103 -6.74 -0.49 5.13
N LYS A 104 -6.31 -1.44 4.29
CA LYS A 104 -5.15 -2.30 4.58
C LYS A 104 -3.86 -1.48 4.53
N THR A 105 -3.70 -0.64 3.50
CA THR A 105 -2.56 0.28 3.37
C THR A 105 -2.44 1.18 4.58
N LEU A 106 -3.56 1.82 4.99
CA LEU A 106 -3.60 2.66 6.20
C LEU A 106 -3.21 1.88 7.46
N ARG A 107 -3.71 0.64 7.61
CA ARG A 107 -3.33 -0.23 8.74
C ARG A 107 -1.83 -0.54 8.74
N ASP A 108 -1.24 -0.78 7.59
CA ASP A 108 0.20 -1.08 7.49
C ASP A 108 1.06 0.17 7.70
N ILE A 109 0.67 1.33 7.18
CA ILE A 109 1.32 2.61 7.49
C ILE A 109 1.25 2.92 8.99
N LYS A 110 0.09 2.73 9.63
CA LYS A 110 -0.03 2.89 11.09
C LYS A 110 0.85 1.93 11.88
N ARG A 111 0.98 0.68 11.42
CA ARG A 111 1.92 -0.27 12.03
C ARG A 111 3.36 0.18 11.86
N LEU A 112 3.74 0.69 10.69
CA LEU A 112 5.08 1.25 10.47
C LEU A 112 5.34 2.43 11.42
N GLN A 113 4.41 3.39 11.52
CA GLN A 113 4.53 4.50 12.47
C GLN A 113 4.70 4.00 13.91
N GLN A 114 3.96 2.96 14.31
CA GLN A 114 4.13 2.33 15.62
C GLN A 114 5.51 1.71 15.77
N VAL A 115 6.04 1.00 14.75
CA VAL A 115 7.39 0.44 14.79
C VAL A 115 8.41 1.55 15.03
N PHE A 116 8.36 2.66 14.28
CA PHE A 116 9.26 3.79 14.49
C PHE A 116 9.08 4.40 15.88
N ALA A 117 7.85 4.65 16.33
CA ALA A 117 7.60 5.23 17.66
C ALA A 117 8.13 4.38 18.83
N HIS A 118 8.19 3.05 18.69
CA HIS A 118 8.75 2.15 19.70
C HIS A 118 10.28 1.96 19.57
N ASN A 119 10.88 2.41 18.47
CA ASN A 119 12.31 2.26 18.18
C ASN A 119 12.88 3.65 17.79
N PRO A 120 13.16 4.53 18.77
CA PRO A 120 13.55 5.92 18.51
C PRO A 120 14.89 6.07 17.75
N ASP A 121 15.72 5.03 17.73
CA ASP A 121 16.99 5.00 17.00
C ASP A 121 16.86 4.32 15.62
N LEU A 122 15.64 3.91 15.21
CA LEU A 122 15.41 3.28 13.92
C LEU A 122 15.40 4.34 12.81
N THR A 123 16.30 4.17 11.86
CA THR A 123 16.33 4.90 10.60
C THR A 123 16.26 3.90 9.44
N VAL A 124 15.71 4.33 8.31
CA VAL A 124 15.73 3.59 7.06
C VAL A 124 16.16 4.53 5.94
N ASP A 125 17.32 4.25 5.36
CA ASP A 125 17.82 4.99 4.20
C ASP A 125 17.31 4.34 2.91
N ASP A 126 16.99 5.19 1.92
CA ASP A 126 16.17 4.83 0.76
C ASP A 126 14.83 4.19 1.13
N PHE A 127 14.15 4.75 2.13
CA PHE A 127 12.87 4.23 2.60
C PHE A 127 11.81 4.25 1.50
N GLN A 128 11.47 3.07 1.00
CA GLN A 128 10.52 2.89 -0.08
C GLN A 128 9.76 1.56 0.06
N GLY A 129 8.68 1.42 -0.69
CA GLY A 129 7.87 0.23 -0.68
C GLY A 129 7.15 0.00 -1.99
N ILE A 130 6.35 -1.06 -1.99
CA ILE A 130 5.40 -1.38 -3.04
C ILE A 130 4.05 -1.71 -2.42
N ILE A 131 2.98 -1.27 -3.08
CA ILE A 131 1.60 -1.57 -2.70
C ILE A 131 1.02 -2.53 -3.74
N ASP A 132 0.52 -3.67 -3.28
CA ASP A 132 -0.18 -4.61 -4.16
C ASP A 132 -1.61 -4.16 -4.48
N GLN A 133 -2.26 -4.85 -5.40
CA GLN A 133 -3.64 -4.55 -5.85
C GLN A 133 -4.67 -4.58 -4.71
N ASP A 134 -4.38 -5.35 -3.67
CA ASP A 134 -5.25 -5.49 -2.50
C ASP A 134 -4.97 -4.40 -1.45
N GLY A 135 -4.04 -3.48 -1.71
CA GLY A 135 -3.61 -2.39 -0.84
C GLY A 135 -2.61 -2.81 0.24
N GLN A 136 -2.01 -3.98 0.15
CA GLN A 136 -1.00 -4.43 1.10
C GLN A 136 0.35 -3.76 0.79
N LEU A 137 0.91 -3.07 1.78
CA LEU A 137 2.23 -2.44 1.67
C LEU A 137 3.34 -3.41 2.05
N TYR A 138 4.45 -3.38 1.29
CA TYR A 138 5.70 -4.08 1.57
C TYR A 138 6.88 -3.11 1.45
N ILE A 139 7.79 -3.13 2.42
CA ILE A 139 9.05 -2.38 2.35
C ILE A 139 10.07 -3.17 1.53
N ILE A 140 10.76 -2.47 0.63
CA ILE A 140 11.73 -3.07 -0.30
C ILE A 140 13.01 -2.23 -0.34
N ASP A 141 14.09 -2.88 -0.76
CA ASP A 141 15.34 -2.23 -1.19
C ASP A 141 15.87 -1.12 -0.25
N PRO A 142 15.94 -1.33 1.09
CA PRO A 142 16.59 -0.37 1.97
C PRO A 142 18.10 -0.36 1.72
N ILE A 143 18.71 0.84 1.75
CA ILE A 143 20.17 0.99 1.68
C ILE A 143 20.80 0.78 3.06
N ASP A 144 20.18 1.32 4.12
CA ASP A 144 20.62 1.12 5.50
C ASP A 144 19.41 1.06 6.45
N VAL A 145 19.56 0.31 7.56
CA VAL A 145 18.56 0.15 8.62
C VAL A 145 19.25 0.20 9.98
N GLY A 146 18.94 1.25 10.75
CA GLY A 146 19.40 1.44 12.13
C GLY A 146 20.66 2.28 12.30
N ASN A 147 21.17 2.31 13.54
CA ASN A 147 22.26 3.18 13.99
C ASN A 147 23.68 2.62 13.68
N THR A 148 23.84 1.77 12.65
CA THR A 148 25.06 0.96 12.45
C THR A 148 26.15 1.56 11.56
N SER A 149 26.00 2.79 11.08
CA SER A 149 27.05 3.40 10.26
C SER A 149 28.11 4.08 11.15
N GLU A 150 29.37 3.66 11.00
CA GLU A 150 30.56 4.36 11.52
C GLU A 150 30.72 5.78 10.94
N TYR A 151 29.81 6.21 10.06
CA TYR A 151 29.75 7.55 9.49
C TYR A 151 28.65 8.36 10.19
N THR A 152 29.07 9.29 11.03
CA THR A 152 28.20 10.23 11.75
C THR A 152 27.55 11.22 10.78
N LEU A 153 26.43 10.85 10.18
CA LEU A 153 25.37 11.80 9.82
C LEU A 153 24.43 11.94 11.02
N ASP A 154 23.81 13.09 11.22
CA ASP A 154 22.95 13.36 12.39
C ASP A 154 21.66 12.52 12.31
N TYR A 155 21.73 11.28 12.81
CA TYR A 155 20.69 10.24 12.73
C TYR A 155 19.34 10.66 13.32
N SER A 156 19.32 11.65 14.23
CA SER A 156 18.09 12.17 14.83
C SER A 156 17.15 12.75 13.78
N THR A 157 17.72 13.39 12.74
CA THR A 157 16.95 13.98 11.65
C THR A 157 16.32 12.92 10.75
N ASN A 158 17.01 11.81 10.46
CA ASN A 158 16.49 10.74 9.59
C ASN A 158 15.31 9.98 10.23
N HIS A 159 15.35 9.74 11.55
CA HIS A 159 14.24 9.10 12.26
C HIS A 159 12.98 9.95 12.18
N GLU A 160 13.10 11.24 12.54
CA GLU A 160 12.00 12.19 12.52
C GLU A 160 11.45 12.37 11.09
N LEU A 161 12.33 12.43 10.08
CA LEU A 161 11.96 12.48 8.67
C LEU A 161 11.22 11.22 8.20
N ASN A 162 11.70 10.02 8.55
CA ASN A 162 10.99 8.77 8.22
C ASN A 162 9.58 8.76 8.84
N LEU A 163 9.44 9.16 10.10
CA LEU A 163 8.14 9.21 10.76
C LEU A 163 7.23 10.28 10.16
N PHE A 164 7.76 11.48 9.89
CA PHE A 164 7.04 12.56 9.22
C PHE A 164 6.51 12.12 7.85
N ASN A 165 7.33 11.45 7.05
CA ASN A 165 6.92 10.96 5.74
C ASN A 165 5.83 9.89 5.84
N LEU A 166 5.88 9.01 6.84
CA LEU A 166 4.80 8.06 7.11
C LEU A 166 3.49 8.76 7.49
N MET A 167 3.55 9.86 8.25
CA MET A 167 2.38 10.67 8.58
C MET A 167 1.80 11.38 7.35
N ARG A 168 2.65 11.90 6.47
CA ARG A 168 2.23 12.54 5.21
C ARG A 168 1.59 11.55 4.25
N VAL A 169 2.18 10.37 4.08
CA VAL A 169 1.61 9.28 3.26
C VAL A 169 0.23 8.88 3.77
N GLU A 170 0.09 8.78 5.09
CA GLU A 170 -1.20 8.54 5.73
C GLU A 170 -2.21 9.64 5.38
N GLU A 171 -1.81 10.91 5.49
CA GLU A 171 -2.66 12.06 5.15
C GLU A 171 -3.05 12.08 3.67
N ASP A 172 -2.14 11.84 2.74
CA ASP A 172 -2.41 11.78 1.29
C ASP A 172 -3.47 10.70 0.98
N ILE A 173 -3.30 9.50 1.55
CA ILE A 173 -4.26 8.40 1.40
C ILE A 173 -5.61 8.78 2.03
N PHE A 174 -5.61 9.36 3.23
CA PHE A 174 -6.84 9.83 3.88
C PHE A 174 -7.54 10.91 3.07
N GLU A 175 -6.83 11.89 2.53
CA GLU A 175 -7.42 12.95 1.72
C GLU A 175 -8.00 12.42 0.42
N HIS A 176 -7.30 11.49 -0.23
CA HIS A 176 -7.81 10.79 -1.41
C HIS A 176 -9.10 10.05 -1.08
N HIS A 177 -9.13 9.18 -0.06
CA HIS A 177 -10.36 8.49 0.34
C HIS A 177 -11.43 9.40 0.92
N ARG A 178 -11.05 10.53 1.53
CA ARG A 178 -11.98 11.57 1.96
C ARG A 178 -12.65 12.23 0.76
N ARG A 179 -11.98 12.33 -0.40
CA ARG A 179 -12.62 12.77 -1.65
C ARG A 179 -13.61 11.74 -2.18
N PHE A 180 -13.37 10.44 -1.96
CA PHE A 180 -14.33 9.37 -2.24
C PHE A 180 -15.51 9.27 -1.26
N THR A 181 -15.42 9.93 -0.10
CA THR A 181 -16.51 10.02 0.89
C THR A 181 -17.11 11.44 1.00
N LYS A 182 -16.53 12.43 0.31
CA LYS A 182 -17.11 13.77 0.16
C LYS A 182 -18.33 13.67 -0.76
N LYS A 183 -19.31 14.56 -0.53
CA LYS A 183 -20.64 14.69 -1.16
C LYS A 183 -20.75 14.52 -2.70
N ASN A 184 -19.64 14.37 -3.42
CA ASN A 184 -19.57 14.40 -4.88
C ASN A 184 -19.31 13.04 -5.53
N SER A 185 -19.02 11.98 -4.76
CA SER A 185 -18.89 10.61 -5.30
C SER A 185 -20.23 9.88 -5.29
N ASN A 186 -20.44 9.06 -6.31
CA ASN A 186 -21.60 8.18 -6.38
C ASN A 186 -21.36 6.99 -5.46
N HIS A 187 -22.23 6.83 -4.47
CA HIS A 187 -22.05 5.87 -3.39
C HIS A 187 -23.28 5.00 -3.23
N ILE A 188 -23.09 3.69 -3.16
CA ILE A 188 -24.16 2.74 -2.87
C ILE A 188 -23.91 2.03 -1.54
N ILE A 189 -24.91 2.09 -0.66
CA ILE A 189 -24.91 1.44 0.65
C ILE A 189 -25.85 0.24 0.58
N TYR A 190 -25.33 -0.95 0.86
CA TYR A 190 -26.13 -2.14 1.13
C TYR A 190 -26.26 -2.32 2.64
N ILE A 191 -27.48 -2.35 3.16
CA ILE A 191 -27.73 -2.57 4.58
C ILE A 191 -28.58 -3.82 4.80
N ASP A 192 -28.15 -4.67 5.73
CA ASP A 192 -28.89 -5.87 6.10
C ASP A 192 -30.30 -5.51 6.59
N LYS A 193 -31.28 -6.30 6.16
CA LYS A 193 -32.70 -6.10 6.47
C LYS A 193 -32.98 -6.09 7.96
N THR A 194 -32.40 -7.04 8.71
CA THR A 194 -32.62 -7.14 10.15
C THR A 194 -32.00 -5.95 10.87
N LEU A 195 -30.83 -5.48 10.44
CA LEU A 195 -30.20 -4.29 11.00
C LEU A 195 -31.00 -3.02 10.69
N TRP A 196 -31.48 -2.88 9.46
CA TRP A 196 -32.35 -1.76 9.04
C TRP A 196 -33.66 -1.67 9.84
N GLU A 197 -34.27 -2.82 10.11
CA GLU A 197 -35.54 -2.92 10.85
C GLU A 197 -35.34 -2.76 12.36
N SER A 198 -34.20 -3.18 12.90
CA SER A 198 -33.94 -3.18 14.34
C SER A 198 -33.28 -1.92 14.87
N ASN A 199 -32.68 -1.07 14.02
CA ASN A 199 -31.90 0.09 14.44
C ASN A 199 -32.46 1.41 13.88
N ASP A 200 -33.38 2.02 14.62
CA ASP A 200 -34.03 3.28 14.24
C ASP A 200 -33.04 4.44 14.08
N GLU A 201 -32.03 4.55 14.95
CA GLU A 201 -31.03 5.63 14.90
C GLU A 201 -30.19 5.57 13.62
N LEU A 202 -29.70 4.37 13.27
CA LEU A 202 -28.97 4.14 12.03
C LEU A 202 -29.86 4.41 10.81
N ARG A 203 -31.11 3.93 10.84
CA ARG A 203 -32.09 4.13 9.76
C ARG A 203 -32.34 5.61 9.52
N GLU A 204 -32.62 6.38 10.57
CA GLU A 204 -32.86 7.82 10.47
C GLU A 204 -31.63 8.58 9.93
N LYS A 205 -30.44 8.23 10.43
CA LYS A 205 -29.19 8.79 9.93
C LYS A 205 -29.00 8.55 8.43
N LEU A 206 -29.16 7.30 7.98
CA LEU A 206 -28.99 6.94 6.57
C LEU A 206 -30.04 7.60 5.68
N LEU A 207 -31.31 7.64 6.09
CA LEU A 207 -32.36 8.34 5.34
C LEU A 207 -32.07 9.83 5.18
N LYS A 208 -31.63 10.50 6.25
CA LYS A 208 -31.23 11.90 6.20
C LYS A 208 -30.05 12.11 5.25
N GLU A 209 -29.03 11.26 5.32
CA GLU A 209 -27.88 11.32 4.42
C GLU A 209 -28.25 11.09 2.95
N GLY A 210 -29.18 10.17 2.67
CA GLY A 210 -29.69 9.90 1.32
C GLY A 210 -30.52 11.05 0.75
N GLN A 211 -31.27 11.77 1.58
CA GLN A 211 -32.02 12.96 1.17
C GLN A 211 -31.12 14.17 0.91
N GLU A 212 -30.06 14.34 1.71
CA GLU A 212 -29.14 15.48 1.60
C GLU A 212 -28.05 15.29 0.53
N ASN A 213 -27.81 14.07 0.04
CA ASN A 213 -26.81 13.77 -1.00
C ASN A 213 -27.43 13.13 -2.24
N ILE A 214 -27.49 13.90 -3.32
CA ILE A 214 -27.96 13.46 -4.64
C ILE A 214 -27.10 12.37 -5.30
N ASN A 215 -25.98 11.98 -4.69
CA ASN A 215 -25.08 10.94 -5.21
C ASN A 215 -25.12 9.65 -4.39
N LYS A 216 -26.06 9.50 -3.43
CA LYS A 216 -26.18 8.31 -2.58
C LYS A 216 -27.38 7.44 -2.93
N VAL A 217 -27.17 6.12 -2.95
CA VAL A 217 -28.21 5.11 -3.09
C VAL A 217 -28.17 4.19 -1.89
N ILE A 218 -29.32 3.91 -1.29
CA ILE A 218 -29.44 3.00 -0.16
C ILE A 218 -30.27 1.81 -0.60
N VAL A 219 -29.71 0.63 -0.45
CA VAL A 219 -30.35 -0.65 -0.77
C VAL A 219 -30.42 -1.47 0.49
N GLN A 220 -31.63 -1.80 0.92
CA GLN A 220 -31.84 -2.84 1.90
C GLN A 220 -31.68 -4.20 1.22
N TYR A 221 -30.97 -5.14 1.84
CA TYR A 221 -30.87 -6.50 1.32
C TYR A 221 -31.17 -7.53 2.41
N ASP A 222 -31.81 -8.63 2.02
CA ASP A 222 -32.08 -9.77 2.89
C ASP A 222 -31.02 -10.85 2.60
N ALA A 223 -30.13 -11.11 3.55
CA ALA A 223 -29.04 -12.07 3.38
C ALA A 223 -29.54 -13.52 3.17
N LEU A 224 -30.74 -13.86 3.65
CA LEU A 224 -31.31 -15.21 3.56
C LEU A 224 -31.98 -15.45 2.21
N THR A 225 -32.69 -14.46 1.69
CA THR A 225 -33.45 -14.58 0.43
C THR A 225 -32.74 -13.98 -0.78
N ASN A 226 -31.67 -13.20 -0.54
CA ASN A 226 -30.96 -12.38 -1.53
C ASN A 226 -31.87 -11.32 -2.20
N GLU A 227 -33.03 -11.02 -1.61
CA GLU A 227 -33.91 -9.94 -2.07
C GLU A 227 -33.28 -8.58 -1.77
N LYS A 228 -33.50 -7.61 -2.67
CA LYS A 228 -32.96 -6.26 -2.58
C LYS A 228 -34.06 -5.24 -2.84
N THR A 229 -34.16 -4.25 -1.96
CA THR A 229 -35.13 -3.16 -2.06
C THR A 229 -34.38 -1.83 -2.02
N ILE A 230 -34.56 -1.01 -3.06
CA ILE A 230 -34.01 0.35 -3.07
C ILE A 230 -34.86 1.20 -2.13
N ILE A 231 -34.22 1.79 -1.13
CA ILE A 231 -34.85 2.66 -0.14
C ILE A 231 -34.80 4.11 -0.58
N THR A 232 -33.63 4.58 -1.01
CA THR A 232 -33.44 5.92 -1.56
C THR A 232 -32.58 5.85 -2.81
N GLN A 233 -32.91 6.68 -3.79
CA GLN A 233 -32.13 6.87 -5.00
C GLN A 233 -32.31 8.30 -5.53
N PRO A 234 -31.33 8.85 -6.24
CA PRO A 234 -31.50 10.11 -6.96
C PRO A 234 -32.21 9.92 -8.29
N ASP A 235 -32.70 11.01 -8.88
CA ASP A 235 -33.46 10.98 -10.14
C ASP A 235 -32.64 10.41 -11.32
N ASN A 236 -31.33 10.65 -11.32
CA ASN A 236 -30.40 10.16 -12.35
C ASN A 236 -29.81 8.77 -12.01
N PHE A 237 -30.40 8.02 -11.08
CA PHE A 237 -29.88 6.72 -10.61
C PHE A 237 -29.42 5.77 -11.72
N ARG A 238 -30.16 5.71 -12.83
CA ARG A 238 -29.85 4.78 -13.94
C ARG A 238 -28.56 5.10 -14.69
N ASP A 239 -28.09 6.34 -14.59
CA ASP A 239 -26.89 6.83 -15.27
C ASP A 239 -25.70 6.96 -14.30
N LEU A 240 -25.88 6.59 -13.03
CA LEU A 240 -24.82 6.63 -12.03
C LEU A 240 -23.86 5.45 -12.18
N ILE A 241 -22.57 5.78 -12.24
CA ILE A 241 -21.48 4.84 -12.01
C ILE A 241 -21.06 5.02 -10.56
N PHE A 242 -21.22 3.98 -9.73
CA PHE A 242 -20.84 4.05 -8.32
C PHE A 242 -19.33 3.95 -8.16
N ASP A 243 -18.76 4.94 -7.49
CA ASP A 243 -17.35 5.00 -7.14
C ASP A 243 -17.04 4.12 -5.91
N THR A 244 -18.06 3.86 -5.09
CA THR A 244 -17.89 3.18 -3.80
C THR A 244 -19.11 2.33 -3.43
N ILE A 245 -18.84 1.18 -2.82
CA ILE A 245 -19.83 0.25 -2.27
C ILE A 245 -19.56 0.09 -0.77
N GLU A 246 -20.51 0.43 0.07
CA GLU A 246 -20.50 0.14 1.51
C GLU A 246 -21.49 -1.00 1.80
N VAL A 247 -21.10 -1.92 2.68
CA VAL A 247 -21.98 -3.01 3.15
C VAL A 247 -22.02 -2.96 4.67
N ILE A 248 -23.22 -2.81 5.23
CA ILE A 248 -23.49 -2.73 6.65
C ILE A 248 -24.28 -3.99 7.05
N THR A 249 -23.67 -4.84 7.88
CA THR A 249 -24.19 -6.15 8.28
C THR A 249 -24.21 -6.29 9.80
#